data_AF-A0A538MGY3-F1
#
_entry.id   AF-A0A538MGY3-F1
#
_cell.length_a   1.000
_cell.length_b   1.000
_cell.length_c   1.000
_cell.angle_alpha   90.00
_cell.angle_beta   90.00
_cell.angle_gamma   90.00
#
_symmetry.space_group_name_H-M   'P 1'
#
loop_
_entity.id
_entity.type
_entity.pdbx_description
1 polymer ?
#
loop_
_entity_poly.entity_id
_entity_poly.type
_entity_poly.pdbx_seq_one_letter_code
_entity_poly.pdbx_strand_id
1 'polypeptide(L)'
;MRHFVLTGLLLALLLVPAGAARPATRVEAGSGISVVLPTGWRFIHRQLSDCSDPVQRFAVASRGATVLVLETNSGRFPARQARFRLPEHLSTFEGCCDMPTGPGAELLFRDHGRRFYAFVYLGGRSKDRSAALQLLNSLRVSPNS
;
A
#
# COMPACT_ATOMS: atom_id res chain seq x y z
N MET A 1 16.15 -48.74 55.41
CA MET A 1 15.02 -48.15 54.66
C MET A 1 15.01 -46.64 54.85
N ARG A 2 15.35 -45.87 53.80
CA ARG A 2 14.78 -44.57 53.41
C ARG A 2 15.80 -43.76 52.60
N HIS A 3 15.64 -43.86 51.29
CA HIS A 3 16.22 -42.98 50.29
C HIS A 3 15.69 -41.56 50.47
N PHE A 4 16.53 -40.54 50.31
CA PHE A 4 16.10 -39.20 49.93
C PHE A 4 16.95 -38.73 48.75
N VAL A 5 16.34 -38.84 47.57
CA VAL A 5 16.82 -38.29 46.31
C VAL A 5 16.44 -36.80 46.30
N LEU A 6 17.44 -35.91 46.23
CA LEU A 6 17.22 -34.48 46.03
C LEU A 6 17.31 -34.19 44.53
N THR A 7 16.12 -34.08 43.94
CA THR A 7 15.84 -33.81 42.53
C THR A 7 16.29 -32.39 42.17
N GLY A 8 17.29 -32.25 41.31
CA GLY A 8 17.70 -30.97 40.73
C GLY A 8 16.66 -30.44 39.75
N LEU A 9 16.12 -29.24 40.03
CA LEU A 9 15.18 -28.54 39.16
C LEU A 9 15.97 -27.71 38.14
N LEU A 10 16.21 -28.28 36.95
CA LEU A 10 16.76 -27.57 35.79
C LEU A 10 15.66 -26.68 35.17
N LEU A 11 15.72 -25.38 35.46
CA LEU A 11 14.87 -24.37 34.86
C LEU A 11 15.39 -24.05 33.43
N ALA A 12 14.83 -24.70 32.41
CA ALA A 12 15.12 -24.36 31.02
C ALA A 12 14.37 -23.08 30.63
N LEU A 13 15.07 -21.93 30.61
CA LEU A 13 14.56 -20.70 30.00
C LEU A 13 14.44 -20.91 28.48
N LEU A 14 13.22 -21.18 28.01
CA LEU A 14 12.88 -21.08 26.59
C LEU A 14 12.90 -19.59 26.20
N LEU A 15 14.01 -19.12 25.62
CA LEU A 15 14.03 -17.86 24.89
C LEU A 15 13.12 -18.02 23.67
N VAL A 16 11.87 -17.58 23.80
CA VAL A 16 10.99 -17.37 22.65
C VAL A 16 11.58 -16.21 21.85
N PRO A 17 12.03 -16.41 20.60
CA PRO A 17 12.49 -15.29 19.80
C PRO A 17 11.28 -14.38 19.54
N ALA A 18 11.30 -13.19 20.13
CA ALA A 18 10.37 -12.14 19.75
C ALA A 18 10.53 -11.93 18.24
N GLY A 19 9.49 -12.25 17.47
CA GLY A 19 9.51 -12.16 16.02
C GLY A 19 9.93 -10.75 15.60
N ALA A 20 11.15 -10.60 15.09
CA ALA A 20 11.65 -9.33 14.61
C ALA A 20 10.71 -8.85 13.49
N ALA A 21 10.08 -7.69 13.69
CA ALA A 21 9.32 -7.05 12.63
C ALA A 21 10.25 -6.85 11.43
N ARG A 22 9.94 -7.48 10.30
CA ARG A 22 10.73 -7.31 9.08
C ARG A 22 10.71 -5.82 8.71
N PRO A 23 11.89 -5.20 8.45
CA PRO A 23 11.93 -3.81 8.04
C PRO A 23 11.13 -3.64 6.74
N ALA A 24 10.35 -2.57 6.68
CA ALA A 24 9.51 -2.28 5.53
C ALA A 24 10.42 -2.11 4.29
N THR A 25 10.28 -3.01 3.32
CA THR A 25 11.16 -3.07 2.15
C THR A 25 10.56 -2.24 1.02
N ARG A 26 11.38 -1.41 0.38
CA ARG A 26 11.01 -0.70 -0.85
C ARG A 26 11.00 -1.70 -2.01
N VAL A 27 9.95 -1.65 -2.81
CA VAL A 27 9.71 -2.54 -3.95
C VAL A 27 9.53 -1.70 -5.21
N GLU A 28 10.17 -2.13 -6.28
CA GLU A 28 10.00 -1.54 -7.61
C GLU A 28 8.65 -1.95 -8.19
N ALA A 29 7.87 -0.96 -8.60
CA ALA A 29 6.59 -1.12 -9.30
C ALA A 29 6.77 -0.99 -10.84
N GLY A 30 8.02 -0.81 -11.30
CA GLY A 30 8.35 -0.61 -12.71
C GLY A 30 8.17 0.83 -13.17
N SER A 31 8.60 1.14 -14.40
CA SER A 31 8.50 2.48 -15.01
C SER A 31 9.05 3.60 -14.13
N GLY A 32 10.16 3.36 -13.41
CA GLY A 32 10.76 4.33 -12.49
C GLY A 32 9.93 4.62 -11.24
N ILE A 33 8.97 3.78 -10.88
CA ILE A 33 8.12 3.93 -9.69
C ILE A 33 8.51 2.89 -8.64
N SER A 34 8.64 3.32 -7.39
CA SER A 34 8.81 2.40 -6.25
C SER A 34 8.02 2.83 -5.01
N VAL A 35 7.63 1.85 -4.20
CA VAL A 35 6.81 2.04 -2.99
C VAL A 35 7.33 1.19 -1.83
N VAL A 36 6.99 1.54 -0.61
CA VAL A 36 7.13 0.67 0.56
C VAL A 36 5.77 0.04 0.83
N LEU A 37 5.71 -1.29 0.85
CA LEU A 37 4.46 -2.01 1.11
C LEU A 37 4.21 -2.10 2.62
N PRO A 38 3.03 -1.67 3.12
CA PRO A 38 2.65 -1.93 4.50
C PRO A 38 2.48 -3.44 4.73
N THR A 39 2.65 -3.86 5.99
CA THR A 39 2.49 -5.27 6.37
C THR A 39 1.15 -5.84 5.90
N GLY A 40 1.19 -6.97 5.19
CA GLY A 40 -0.01 -7.66 4.68
C GLY A 40 -0.53 -7.12 3.35
N TRP A 41 0.11 -6.11 2.75
CA TRP A 41 -0.20 -5.64 1.40
C TRP A 41 0.59 -6.41 0.35
N ARG A 42 0.01 -6.54 -0.84
CA ARG A 42 0.58 -7.29 -1.97
C ARG A 42 0.25 -6.59 -3.29
N PHE A 43 1.14 -6.71 -4.27
CA PHE A 43 0.84 -6.30 -5.64
C PHE A 43 -0.28 -7.15 -6.24
N ILE A 44 -1.16 -6.49 -6.96
CA ILE A 44 -2.12 -7.10 -7.87
C ILE A 44 -1.47 -7.04 -9.26
N HIS A 45 -1.15 -8.22 -9.80
CA HIS A 45 -0.45 -8.34 -11.08
C HIS A 45 -1.40 -8.36 -12.29
N ARG A 46 -2.70 -8.63 -12.07
CA ARG A 46 -3.72 -8.49 -13.11
C ARG A 46 -4.06 -7.01 -13.33
N GLN A 47 -4.55 -6.71 -14.51
CA GLN A 47 -5.08 -5.40 -14.84
C GLN A 47 -6.39 -5.15 -14.08
N LEU A 48 -6.54 -3.97 -13.48
CA LEU A 48 -7.75 -3.49 -12.82
C LEU A 48 -8.41 -2.34 -13.58
N SER A 49 -7.81 -1.88 -14.68
CA SER A 49 -8.42 -0.91 -15.59
C SER A 49 -8.01 -1.23 -17.02
N ASP A 50 -8.97 -1.33 -17.93
CA ASP A 50 -8.74 -1.60 -19.35
C ASP A 50 -8.52 -0.32 -20.20
N CYS A 51 -8.46 0.84 -19.54
CA CYS A 51 -8.10 2.12 -20.15
C CYS A 51 -6.71 2.06 -20.81
N SER A 52 -6.59 2.64 -22.01
CA SER A 52 -5.31 2.88 -22.69
C SER A 52 -4.61 4.16 -22.20
N ASP A 53 -5.38 5.18 -21.83
CA ASP A 53 -4.98 6.38 -21.10
C ASP A 53 -6.13 6.79 -20.16
N PRO A 54 -5.92 6.88 -18.83
CA PRO A 54 -4.67 6.64 -18.09
C PRO A 54 -4.26 5.16 -18.05
N VAL A 55 -2.95 4.89 -18.13
CA VAL A 55 -2.38 3.53 -18.06
C VAL A 55 -2.19 3.09 -16.62
N GLN A 56 -2.55 1.84 -16.31
CA GLN A 56 -2.23 1.25 -15.01
C GLN A 56 -0.73 1.07 -14.82
N ARG A 57 -0.18 1.69 -13.77
CA ARG A 57 1.22 1.50 -13.37
C ARG A 57 1.36 0.40 -12.34
N PHE A 58 0.55 0.43 -11.31
CA PHE A 58 0.46 -0.67 -10.37
C PHE A 58 -0.84 -0.65 -9.59
N ALA A 59 -1.17 -1.80 -9.02
CA ALA A 59 -2.20 -1.94 -8.03
C ALA A 59 -1.67 -2.76 -6.85
N VAL A 60 -2.09 -2.39 -5.65
CA VAL A 60 -1.70 -3.05 -4.39
C VAL A 60 -2.91 -3.16 -3.51
N ALA A 61 -3.04 -4.29 -2.81
CA ALA A 61 -4.18 -4.52 -1.94
C ALA A 61 -3.80 -5.24 -0.65
N SER A 62 -4.67 -5.04 0.34
CA SER A 62 -4.77 -5.83 1.56
C SER A 62 -6.14 -6.52 1.60
N ARG A 63 -6.48 -7.16 2.74
CA ARG A 63 -7.81 -7.74 2.93
C ARG A 63 -8.96 -6.71 2.95
N GLY A 64 -8.68 -5.42 3.12
CA GLY A 64 -9.73 -4.41 3.30
C GLY A 64 -9.46 -3.09 2.58
N ALA A 65 -8.49 -3.04 1.68
CA ALA A 65 -8.22 -1.85 0.89
C ALA A 65 -7.47 -2.19 -0.40
N THR A 66 -7.68 -1.35 -1.41
CA THR A 66 -6.96 -1.39 -2.68
C THR A 66 -6.49 0.02 -3.01
N VAL A 67 -5.24 0.13 -3.45
CA VAL A 67 -4.69 1.35 -4.06
C VAL A 67 -4.34 1.03 -5.51
N LEU A 68 -4.92 1.77 -6.43
CA LEU A 68 -4.67 1.68 -7.87
C LEU A 68 -4.03 2.99 -8.32
N VAL A 69 -2.85 2.90 -8.93
CA VAL A 69 -2.13 4.06 -9.47
C VAL A 69 -2.10 3.97 -10.99
N LEU A 70 -2.68 4.99 -11.63
CA LEU A 70 -2.68 5.16 -13.07
C LEU A 70 -1.86 6.41 -13.44
N GLU A 71 -1.26 6.41 -14.62
CA GLU A 71 -0.55 7.56 -15.17
C GLU A 71 -1.21 8.04 -16.48
N THR A 72 -1.31 9.35 -16.67
CA THR A 72 -1.81 9.94 -17.91
C THR A 72 -0.82 10.91 -18.55
N ASN A 73 -0.90 11.04 -19.87
CA ASN A 73 -0.14 12.04 -20.63
C ASN A 73 -0.89 13.38 -20.74
N SER A 74 -2.15 13.46 -20.31
CA SER A 74 -3.02 14.62 -20.50
C SER A 74 -3.46 15.28 -19.17
N GLY A 75 -4.11 16.44 -19.26
CA GLY A 75 -4.70 17.13 -18.11
C GLY A 75 -3.73 18.01 -17.29
N ARG A 76 -4.32 18.77 -16.35
CA ARG A 76 -3.60 19.65 -15.42
C ARG A 76 -3.70 19.09 -14.00
N PHE A 77 -2.58 18.60 -13.48
CA PHE A 77 -2.49 17.99 -12.15
C PHE A 77 -1.74 18.91 -11.20
N PRO A 78 -2.13 19.00 -9.92
CA PRO A 78 -1.39 19.76 -8.93
C PRO A 78 -0.01 19.13 -8.70
N ALA A 79 0.97 19.92 -8.24
CA ALA A 79 2.23 19.35 -7.79
C ALA A 79 1.99 18.39 -6.62
N ARG A 80 2.79 17.32 -6.53
CA ARG A 80 2.66 16.34 -5.47
C ARG A 80 2.82 16.97 -4.08
N GLN A 81 1.86 16.69 -3.22
CA GLN A 81 1.90 17.09 -1.82
C GLN A 81 2.98 16.29 -1.08
N ALA A 82 3.67 16.91 -0.13
CA ALA A 82 4.65 16.21 0.72
C ALA A 82 4.02 15.06 1.53
N ARG A 83 2.72 15.19 1.87
CA ARG A 83 1.93 14.16 2.52
C ARG A 83 0.52 14.14 1.95
N PHE A 84 0.09 13.00 1.43
CA PHE A 84 -1.27 12.78 0.97
C PHE A 84 -2.25 12.75 2.14
N ARG A 85 -3.48 13.15 1.85
CA ARG A 85 -4.63 13.11 2.77
C ARG A 85 -5.85 12.58 2.02
N LEU A 86 -6.68 11.80 2.71
CA LEU A 86 -7.97 11.37 2.20
C LEU A 86 -9.09 12.16 2.91
N PRO A 87 -10.14 12.62 2.20
CA PRO A 87 -11.30 13.27 2.80
C PRO A 87 -11.90 12.41 3.91
N GLU A 88 -12.35 13.00 5.02
CA GLU A 88 -12.86 12.22 6.17
C GLU A 88 -14.00 11.27 5.78
N HIS A 89 -14.92 11.78 4.96
CA HIS A 89 -16.01 11.02 4.37
C HIS A 89 -15.65 10.57 2.97
N LEU A 90 -15.73 9.27 2.72
CA LEU A 90 -15.53 8.68 1.40
C LEU A 90 -16.87 8.60 0.68
N SER A 91 -16.88 8.93 -0.60
CA SER A 91 -17.99 8.66 -1.49
C SER A 91 -17.84 7.27 -2.12
N THR A 92 -18.95 6.69 -2.56
CA THR A 92 -18.86 5.58 -3.52
C THR A 92 -18.23 6.11 -4.80
N PHE A 93 -17.13 5.49 -5.19
CA PHE A 93 -16.40 5.84 -6.38
C PHE A 93 -16.54 4.71 -7.40
N GLU A 94 -16.99 5.05 -8.60
CA GLU A 94 -16.92 4.24 -9.79
C GLU A 94 -15.93 4.91 -10.73
N GLY A 95 -14.83 4.22 -11.04
CA GLY A 95 -13.96 4.67 -12.11
C GLY A 95 -14.57 4.36 -13.47
N CYS A 96 -14.02 4.94 -14.53
CA CYS A 96 -14.24 4.44 -15.88
C CYS A 96 -13.43 3.14 -16.10
N CYS A 97 -13.66 2.44 -17.21
CA CYS A 97 -12.79 1.35 -17.66
C CYS A 97 -12.69 0.16 -16.66
N ASP A 98 -13.83 -0.37 -16.22
CA ASP A 98 -13.94 -1.54 -15.32
C ASP A 98 -13.08 -1.48 -14.04
N MET A 99 -12.79 -0.26 -13.59
CA MET A 99 -12.13 -0.02 -12.32
C MET A 99 -12.97 -0.56 -11.15
N PRO A 100 -12.34 -0.92 -10.02
CA PRO A 100 -13.07 -1.31 -8.83
C PRO A 100 -14.12 -0.25 -8.43
N THR A 101 -15.23 -0.71 -7.86
CA THR A 101 -16.27 0.14 -7.28
C THR A 101 -16.28 -0.01 -5.77
N GLY A 102 -16.45 1.10 -5.05
CA GLY A 102 -16.69 1.08 -3.61
C GLY A 102 -16.37 2.40 -2.91
N PRO A 103 -16.47 2.45 -1.58
CA PRO A 103 -16.09 3.63 -0.81
C PRO A 103 -14.61 3.97 -1.04
N GLY A 104 -14.34 5.16 -1.53
CA GLY A 104 -12.98 5.55 -1.88
C GLY A 104 -12.78 7.04 -2.09
N ALA A 105 -11.59 7.37 -2.58
CA ALA A 105 -11.25 8.70 -3.05
C ALA A 105 -10.22 8.64 -4.18
N GLU A 106 -10.25 9.67 -5.01
CA GLU A 106 -9.24 9.94 -6.04
C GLU A 106 -8.28 11.02 -5.53
N LEU A 107 -6.98 10.79 -5.74
CA LEU A 107 -5.93 11.77 -5.50
C LEU A 107 -5.17 12.03 -6.79
N LEU A 108 -5.12 13.29 -7.19
CA LEU A 108 -4.41 13.76 -8.37
C LEU A 108 -3.06 14.34 -7.95
N PHE A 109 -1.98 13.95 -8.61
CA PHE A 109 -0.68 14.59 -8.39
C PHE A 109 0.23 14.53 -9.62
N ARG A 110 1.16 15.49 -9.70
CA ARG A 110 2.25 15.55 -10.65
C ARG A 110 3.58 15.40 -9.93
N ASP A 111 4.42 14.50 -10.40
CA ASP A 111 5.76 14.24 -9.84
C ASP A 111 6.74 13.98 -10.99
N HIS A 112 7.91 14.63 -10.98
CA HIS A 112 8.92 14.54 -12.06
C HIS A 112 8.35 14.66 -13.49
N GLY A 113 7.38 15.58 -13.70
CA GLY A 113 6.76 15.83 -15.01
C GLY A 113 5.64 14.85 -15.40
N ARG A 114 5.43 13.78 -14.62
CA ARG A 114 4.43 12.73 -14.85
C ARG A 114 3.16 12.99 -14.05
N ARG A 115 2.00 12.60 -14.56
CA ARG A 115 0.67 12.91 -13.97
C ARG A 115 -0.02 11.63 -13.56
N PHE A 116 -0.46 11.57 -12.30
CA PHE A 116 -0.95 10.33 -11.71
C PHE A 116 -2.31 10.53 -11.05
N TYR A 117 -3.17 9.55 -11.29
CA TYR A 117 -4.32 9.26 -10.47
C TYR A 117 -3.92 8.20 -9.44
N ALA A 118 -4.24 8.43 -8.17
CA ALA A 118 -4.21 7.40 -7.14
C ALA A 118 -5.63 7.21 -6.60
N PHE A 119 -6.24 6.09 -6.98
CA PHE A 119 -7.53 5.66 -6.47
C PHE A 119 -7.34 4.81 -5.23
N VAL A 120 -8.00 5.17 -4.14
CA VAL A 120 -7.93 4.46 -2.86
C VAL A 120 -9.31 3.98 -2.49
N TYR A 121 -9.49 2.66 -2.46
CA TYR A 121 -10.72 1.99 -2.04
C TYR A 121 -10.55 1.42 -0.63
N LEU A 122 -11.49 1.68 0.26
CA LEU A 122 -11.41 1.32 1.67
C LEU A 122 -12.66 0.59 2.15
N GLY A 123 -12.48 -0.58 2.77
CA GLY A 123 -13.53 -1.41 3.37
C GLY A 123 -13.88 -1.03 4.82
N GLY A 124 -13.65 0.21 5.24
CA GLY A 124 -14.13 0.76 6.52
C GLY A 124 -13.21 0.66 7.74
N ARG A 125 -12.07 -0.05 7.69
CA ARG A 125 -11.14 -0.13 8.85
C ARG A 125 -10.13 1.02 8.86
N SER A 126 -9.98 1.70 9.99
CA SER A 126 -9.03 2.81 10.18
C SER A 126 -7.57 2.46 9.87
N LYS A 127 -7.14 1.23 10.22
CA LYS A 127 -5.79 0.74 9.92
C LYS A 127 -5.50 0.67 8.41
N ASP A 128 -6.52 0.35 7.60
CA ASP A 128 -6.35 0.20 6.16
C ASP A 128 -6.20 1.59 5.51
N ARG A 129 -6.92 2.60 6.02
CA ARG A 129 -6.73 4.02 5.65
C ARG A 129 -5.30 4.50 5.95
N SER A 130 -4.81 4.26 7.17
CA SER A 130 -3.46 4.67 7.56
C SER A 130 -2.40 3.98 6.69
N ALA A 131 -2.54 2.68 6.46
CA ALA A 131 -1.64 1.91 5.61
C ALA A 131 -1.63 2.38 4.14
N ALA A 132 -2.80 2.69 3.56
CA ALA A 132 -2.90 3.24 2.21
C ALA A 132 -2.16 4.58 2.09
N LEU A 133 -2.32 5.47 3.08
CA LEU A 133 -1.61 6.75 3.12
C LEU A 133 -0.09 6.57 3.30
N GLN A 134 0.35 5.62 4.15
CA GLN A 134 1.77 5.28 4.28
C GLN A 134 2.36 4.80 2.95
N LEU A 135 1.63 3.95 2.23
CA LEU A 135 2.03 3.48 0.91
C LEU A 135 2.21 4.65 -0.07
N LEU A 136 1.20 5.51 -0.21
CA LEU A 136 1.25 6.67 -1.11
C LEU A 136 2.34 7.68 -0.72
N ASN A 137 2.54 7.92 0.57
CA ASN A 137 3.60 8.81 1.06
C ASN A 137 5.01 8.23 0.82
N SER A 138 5.13 6.92 0.65
CA SER A 138 6.40 6.25 0.34
C SER A 138 6.73 6.19 -1.15
N LEU A 139 5.76 6.50 -2.02
CA LEU A 139 5.91 6.48 -3.47
C LEU A 139 7.10 7.35 -3.89
N ARG A 140 7.96 6.81 -4.73
CA ARG A 140 9.00 7.55 -5.44
C ARG A 140 8.76 7.40 -6.92
N VAL A 141 8.91 8.51 -7.64
CA VAL A 141 8.76 8.59 -9.09
C VAL A 141 10.07 9.12 -9.64
N SER A 142 10.65 8.41 -10.60
CA SER A 142 11.73 8.92 -11.42
C SER A 142 11.18 9.43 -12.75
N PRO A 143 11.87 10.34 -13.44
CA PRO A 143 11.55 10.70 -14.82
C PRO A 143 11.48 9.45 -15.70
N ASN A 144 10.72 9.52 -16.80
CA ASN A 144 10.80 8.50 -17.84
C ASN A 144 12.22 8.57 -18.44
N SER A 145 12.89 7.41 -18.53
CA SER A 145 14.18 7.27 -19.21
C SER A 145 14.01 7.27 -20.72
#